data_AF-A0A1M5DEA4-F1
#
_entry.id   AF-A0A1M5DEA4-F1
#
_cell.length_a   1.000
_cell.length_b   1.000
_cell.length_c   1.000
_cell.angle_alpha   90.00
_cell.angle_beta   90.00
_cell.angle_gamma   90.00
#
_symmetry.space_group_name_H-M   'P 1'
#
loop_
_entity.id
_entity.type
_entity.pdbx_description
1 polymer ?
#
loop_
_entity_poly.entity_id
_entity_poly.type
_entity_poly.pdbx_seq_one_letter_code
_entity_poly.pdbx_strand_id
1 'polypeptide(L)' 'MKTALETKQGVWLLPYDPSPSQEDIHVTRRLVESGKMIGIEVLDHLVIGDRKFVSLKEKGYL' A
#
# COMPACT_ATOMS: atom_id res chain seq x y z
N MET A 1 -23.94 26.43 26.69
CA MET A 1 -22.47 26.38 26.92
C MET A 1 -22.14 24.96 27.34
N LYS A 2 -21.52 24.07 26.55
CA LYS A 2 -20.48 24.20 25.53
C LYS A 2 -20.99 23.90 24.12
N THR A 3 -20.53 24.69 23.17
CA THR A 3 -20.65 24.52 21.73
C THR A 3 -19.90 23.25 21.29
N ALA A 4 -20.62 22.33 20.63
CA ALA A 4 -20.02 21.30 19.81
C ALA A 4 -19.37 22.01 18.61
N LEU A 5 -18.10 22.36 18.77
CA LEU A 5 -17.26 22.93 17.72
C LEU A 5 -17.08 21.90 16.62
N GLU A 6 -17.75 22.13 15.50
CA GLU A 6 -17.19 22.04 14.14
C GLU A 6 -16.03 21.04 13.94
N THR A 7 -16.30 19.75 14.03
CA THR A 7 -15.38 18.76 13.46
C THR A 7 -15.67 18.67 11.96
N LYS A 8 -14.95 19.50 11.19
CA LYS A 8 -14.84 19.54 9.73
C LYS A 8 -15.35 18.27 9.02
N GLN A 9 -16.57 18.32 8.53
CA GLN A 9 -17.05 17.46 7.44
C GLN A 9 -16.21 17.79 6.20
N GLY A 10 -15.27 16.93 5.80
CA GLY A 10 -14.53 17.16 4.55
C GLY A 10 -13.21 16.41 4.33
N VAL A 11 -12.63 15.72 5.33
CA VAL A 11 -11.34 15.01 5.13
C VAL A 11 -11.48 13.48 5.16
N TRP A 12 -12.47 12.94 5.87
CA TRP A 12 -12.68 11.50 6.02
C TRP A 12 -13.37 10.81 4.82
N LEU A 13 -13.67 11.54 3.75
CA LEU A 13 -14.37 11.01 2.56
C LEU A 13 -13.43 10.75 1.37
N LEU A 14 -12.13 11.05 1.49
CA LEU A 14 -11.20 10.73 0.43
C LEU A 14 -10.92 9.22 0.46
N PRO A 15 -11.20 8.48 -0.62
CA PRO A 15 -10.91 7.05 -0.67
C PRO A 15 -9.42 6.84 -0.47
N TYR A 16 -9.04 5.94 0.44
CA TYR A 16 -7.64 5.58 0.65
C TYR A 16 -7.08 4.98 -0.65
N ASP A 17 -6.12 5.66 -1.26
CA ASP A 17 -5.50 5.26 -2.52
C ASP A 17 -4.46 4.16 -2.27
N PRO A 18 -4.66 2.94 -2.80
CA PRO A 18 -3.70 1.84 -2.67
C PRO A 18 -2.51 1.94 -3.65
N SER A 19 -2.27 3.10 -4.27
CA SER A 19 -1.10 3.30 -5.13
C SER A 19 0.20 3.15 -4.31
N PRO A 20 1.15 2.31 -4.76
CA PRO A 20 2.37 2.06 -4.01
C PRO A 20 3.25 3.31 -3.94
N SER A 21 3.89 3.51 -2.78
CA SER A 21 4.98 4.47 -2.62
C SER A 21 6.27 3.96 -3.26
N GLN A 22 7.28 4.82 -3.36
CA GLN A 22 8.62 4.40 -3.80
C GLN A 22 9.27 3.46 -2.77
N GLU A 23 8.99 3.67 -1.50
CA GLU A 23 9.45 2.83 -0.39
C GLU A 23 8.87 1.42 -0.51
N ASP A 24 7.58 1.27 -0.84
CA ASP A 24 6.94 -0.04 -1.06
C ASP A 24 7.66 -0.81 -2.19
N ILE A 25 7.93 -0.13 -3.32
CA ILE A 25 8.66 -0.71 -4.45
C ILE A 25 10.08 -1.12 -4.04
N HIS A 26 10.78 -0.26 -3.30
CA HIS A 26 12.15 -0.54 -2.88
C HIS A 26 12.24 -1.72 -1.92
N VAL A 27 11.32 -1.80 -0.94
CA VAL A 27 11.20 -2.95 -0.02
C VAL A 27 10.91 -4.23 -0.80
N THR A 28 9.97 -4.16 -1.75
CA THR A 28 9.60 -5.31 -2.60
C THR A 28 10.81 -5.87 -3.35
N ARG A 29 11.61 -5.02 -3.99
CA ARG A 29 12.83 -5.45 -4.71
C ARG A 29 13.82 -6.17 -3.80
N ARG A 30 14.08 -5.61 -2.62
CA ARG A 30 14.99 -6.22 -1.62
C ARG A 30 14.49 -7.57 -1.14
N LEU A 31 13.19 -7.72 -0.93
CA LEU A 31 12.58 -9.00 -0.54
C LEU A 31 12.68 -10.03 -1.66
N VAL A 32 12.43 -9.64 -2.91
CA VAL A 32 12.60 -10.52 -4.08
C VAL A 32 14.04 -11.00 -4.20
N GLU A 33 15.03 -10.10 -4.07
CA GLU A 33 16.45 -10.44 -4.10
C GLU A 33 16.83 -11.38 -2.95
N SER A 34 16.37 -11.09 -1.74
CA SER A 34 16.64 -11.92 -0.56
C SER A 34 16.02 -13.31 -0.68
N GLY A 35 14.78 -13.39 -1.17
CA GLY A 35 14.07 -14.65 -1.42
C GLY A 35 14.81 -15.53 -2.42
N LYS A 36 15.30 -14.94 -3.52
CA LYS A 36 16.13 -15.65 -4.51
C LYS A 36 17.39 -16.26 -3.89
N MET A 37 18.04 -15.59 -2.94
CA MET A 37 19.25 -16.10 -2.27
C MET A 37 18.98 -17.34 -1.41
N ILE A 38 17.79 -17.45 -0.83
CA ILE A 38 17.42 -18.55 0.09
C ILE A 38 16.49 -19.59 -0.56
N GLY A 39 16.20 -19.46 -1.85
CA GLY A 39 15.32 -20.38 -2.59
C GLY A 39 13.83 -20.22 -2.26
N ILE A 40 13.40 -19.04 -1.81
CA ILE A 40 11.99 -18.73 -1.53
C ILE A 40 11.50 -17.66 -2.50
N GLU A 41 10.48 -17.99 -3.30
CA GLU A 41 9.89 -17.05 -4.25
C GLU A 41 8.90 -16.11 -3.56
N VAL A 42 9.00 -14.81 -3.86
CA VAL A 42 7.97 -13.83 -3.48
C VAL A 42 6.88 -13.84 -4.54
N LEU A 43 5.70 -14.34 -4.16
CA LEU A 43 4.60 -14.54 -5.11
C LEU A 43 3.93 -13.24 -5.56
N ASP A 44 3.72 -12.31 -4.63
CA ASP A 44 3.17 -10.97 -4.87
C ASP A 44 3.37 -10.07 -3.64
N HIS A 45 3.27 -8.75 -3.83
CA HIS A 45 3.12 -7.77 -2.77
C HIS A 45 1.85 -6.95 -3.04
N LEU A 46 0.87 -7.05 -2.13
CA LEU A 46 -0.39 -6.33 -2.25
C LEU A 46 -0.41 -5.08 -1.37
N VAL A 47 -0.63 -3.91 -1.96
CA VAL A 47 -0.96 -2.69 -1.22
C VAL A 47 -2.46 -2.60 -1.09
N ILE A 48 -2.98 -2.55 0.14
CA ILE A 48 -4.42 -2.64 0.44
C ILE A 48 -4.95 -1.28 0.88
N GLY A 49 -6.08 -0.87 0.31
CA GLY A 49 -6.82 0.34 0.65
C GLY A 49 -8.30 0.07 0.96
N ASP A 50 -9.15 1.10 0.92
CA ASP A 50 -10.59 0.92 1.19
C ASP A 50 -11.24 0.04 0.11
N ARG A 51 -11.47 -1.24 0.45
CA ARG A 51 -12.09 -2.27 -0.40
C ARG A 51 -11.42 -2.42 -1.79
N LYS A 52 -10.16 -2.02 -1.90
CA LYS A 52 -9.35 -2.07 -3.12
C LYS A 52 -7.95 -2.54 -2.75
N PHE A 53 -7.24 -3.07 -3.73
CA PHE A 53 -5.84 -3.39 -3.61
C PHE A 53 -5.13 -3.17 -4.94
N VAL A 54 -3.81 -3.06 -4.89
CA VAL A 54 -2.92 -3.08 -6.06
C VAL A 54 -1.94 -4.22 -5.88
N SER A 55 -1.86 -5.10 -6.88
CA SER A 55 -0.80 -6.09 -7.00
C SER A 55 0.43 -5.44 -7.63
N LEU A 56 1.56 -5.49 -6.92
CA LEU A 56 2.83 -5.00 -7.46
C LEU A 56 3.35 -5.92 -8.57
N LYS A 57 2.97 -7.21 -8.56
CA LYS A 57 3.30 -8.14 -9.65
C LYS A 57 2.56 -7.78 -10.94
N GLU A 58 1.25 -7.56 -10.86
CA GLU A 58 0.45 -7.18 -12.03
C GLU A 58 0.88 -5.81 -12.60
N LYS A 59 1.41 -4.92 -11.75
CA LYS A 59 1.97 -3.63 -12.15
C LYS A 59 3.41 -3.71 -12.69
N GLY A 60 4.07 -4.86 -12.62
CA GLY A 60 5.44 -5.06 -13.11
C GLY A 60 6.55 -4.52 -12.19
N TYR A 61 6.29 -4.41 -10.88
CA TYR A 61 7.28 -4.01 -9.88
C TYR A 61 8.02 -5.19 -9.22
N LEU A 62 7.51 -6.42 -9.37
CA LEU A 62 8.20 -7.68 -9.06
C LEU A 62 8.84 -8.25 -10.33
#